data_AF-Q8R4V6-F1
#
_entry.id   AF-Q8R4V6-F1
#
_cell.length_a   1.000
_cell.length_b   1.000
_cell.length_c   1.000
_cell.angle_alpha   90.00
_cell.angle_beta   90.00
_cell.angle_gamma   90.00
#
_symmetry.space_group_name_H-M   'P 1'
#
loop_
_entity.id
_entity.type
_entity.pdbx_description
1 polymer ?
#
loop_
_entity_poly.entity_id
_entity_poly.type
_entity_poly.pdbx_seq_one_letter_code
_entity_poly.pdbx_strand_id
1 'polypeptide(L)'
;LFSWGENREEAISNMVVALKELSIRGDFRTTVEYLIKLLETESFQLNRIDTGWLDRLIAEKVQAERPDTMLGVVCGALHVADVSLRNSISNFLHSLERGQVLPAHTLLNTVDVELIYEGIKYVLKVTRQSPNSYVVIMNGSCVEVDVHRLSDGGLLLSYDGSSYTTYMKEEVDRYRITIGNKTCVF
;
A
#
# COMPACT_ATOMS: atom_id res chain seq x y z
N LEU A 1 -23.03 -8.01 0.74
CA LEU A 1 -23.20 -7.05 1.86
C LEU A 1 -24.55 -6.38 1.68
N PHE A 2 -25.31 -6.19 2.75
CA PHE A 2 -26.58 -5.45 2.72
C PHE A 2 -26.50 -4.39 3.80
N SER A 3 -26.97 -3.18 3.52
CA SER A 3 -27.11 -2.11 4.51
C SER A 3 -28.57 -1.73 4.66
N TRP A 4 -28.92 -1.28 5.85
CA TRP A 4 -30.22 -0.71 6.18
C TRP A 4 -30.01 0.69 6.76
N GLY A 5 -31.01 1.55 6.59
CA GLY A 5 -31.11 2.88 7.18
C GLY A 5 -32.57 3.34 7.13
N GLU A 6 -32.94 4.33 7.94
CA GLU A 6 -34.29 4.90 7.96
C GLU A 6 -34.64 5.60 6.63
N ASN A 7 -33.61 6.11 5.96
CA ASN A 7 -33.68 6.72 4.64
C ASN A 7 -32.53 6.25 3.75
N ARG A 8 -32.58 6.67 2.48
CA ARG A 8 -31.61 6.27 1.46
C ARG A 8 -30.21 6.76 1.80
N GLU A 9 -30.09 7.99 2.28
CA GLU A 9 -28.83 8.62 2.63
C GLU A 9 -28.12 7.85 3.75
N GLU A 10 -28.87 7.47 4.79
CA GLU A 10 -28.36 6.68 5.91
C GLU A 10 -27.93 5.27 5.47
N ALA A 11 -28.73 4.58 4.66
CA ALA A 11 -28.37 3.26 4.15
C ALA A 11 -27.10 3.31 3.28
N ILE A 12 -26.91 4.39 2.50
CA ILE A 12 -25.69 4.61 1.70
C ILE A 12 -24.50 4.88 2.62
N SER A 13 -24.64 5.77 3.61
CA SER A 13 -23.59 6.07 4.58
C SER A 13 -23.13 4.80 5.31
N ASN A 14 -24.08 3.99 5.79
CA ASN A 14 -23.82 2.72 6.45
C ASN A 14 -23.09 1.72 5.54
N MET A 15 -23.47 1.66 4.25
CA MET A 15 -22.76 0.83 3.27
C MET A 15 -21.32 1.30 3.05
N VAL A 16 -21.10 2.61 2.91
CA VAL A 16 -19.76 3.18 2.71
C VAL A 16 -18.85 2.90 3.90
N VAL A 17 -19.34 3.09 5.13
CA VAL A 17 -18.59 2.76 6.35
C VAL A 17 -18.23 1.27 6.37
N ALA A 18 -19.20 0.39 6.15
CA ALA A 18 -18.96 -1.04 6.15
C ALA A 18 -17.96 -1.47 5.06
N LEU A 19 -17.99 -0.86 3.88
CA LEU A 19 -17.03 -1.14 2.81
C LEU A 19 -15.62 -0.61 3.13
N LYS A 20 -15.49 0.54 3.82
CA LYS A 20 -14.19 1.08 4.26
C LYS A 20 -13.53 0.22 5.33
N GLU A 21 -14.34 -0.41 6.19
CA GLU A 21 -13.85 -1.34 7.22
C GLU A 21 -13.64 -2.77 6.69
N LEU A 22 -14.19 -3.09 5.52
CA LEU A 22 -14.09 -4.42 4.92
C LEU A 22 -12.68 -4.68 4.39
N SER A 23 -11.91 -5.50 5.12
CA SER A 23 -10.61 -5.98 4.66
C SER A 23 -10.75 -7.33 3.95
N ILE A 24 -10.80 -7.32 2.61
CA ILE A 24 -10.69 -8.54 1.81
C ILE A 24 -9.32 -8.56 1.15
N ARG A 25 -8.48 -9.50 1.58
CA ARG A 25 -7.14 -9.73 1.04
C ARG A 25 -7.11 -11.10 0.37
N GLY A 26 -6.71 -11.12 -0.89
CA GLY A 26 -6.63 -12.34 -1.68
C GLY A 26 -5.83 -12.16 -2.95
N ASP A 27 -5.72 -13.25 -3.71
CA ASP A 27 -4.96 -13.22 -4.95
C ASP A 27 -5.62 -12.35 -6.03
N PHE A 28 -6.95 -12.35 -6.05
CA PHE A 28 -7.76 -11.60 -6.98
C PHE A 28 -8.01 -10.17 -6.49
N ARG A 29 -8.18 -9.25 -7.43
CA ARG A 29 -8.59 -7.86 -7.14
C ARG A 29 -10.08 -7.83 -6.81
N THR A 30 -10.47 -7.00 -5.86
CA THR A 30 -11.88 -6.79 -5.48
C THR A 30 -12.40 -5.47 -6.04
N THR A 31 -13.72 -5.32 -6.12
CA THR A 31 -14.38 -4.09 -6.60
C THR A 31 -14.68 -3.10 -5.48
N VAL A 32 -14.28 -3.39 -4.23
CA VAL A 32 -14.66 -2.63 -3.03
C VAL A 32 -14.26 -1.16 -3.12
N GLU A 33 -13.02 -0.88 -3.53
CA GLU A 33 -12.51 0.50 -3.68
C GLU A 33 -13.33 1.30 -4.71
N TYR A 34 -13.72 0.65 -5.81
CA TYR A 34 -14.52 1.28 -6.84
C TYR A 34 -15.98 1.49 -6.40
N LEU A 35 -16.56 0.54 -5.67
CA LEU A 35 -17.91 0.66 -5.10
C LEU A 35 -18.00 1.83 -4.12
N ILE A 36 -17.00 2.01 -3.24
CA ILE A 36 -16.93 3.18 -2.34
C ILE A 36 -17.00 4.47 -3.15
N LYS A 37 -16.16 4.59 -4.19
CA LYS A 37 -16.16 5.77 -5.07
C LYS A 37 -17.52 6.00 -5.73
N LEU A 38 -18.16 4.96 -6.26
CA LEU A 38 -19.47 5.10 -6.90
C LEU A 38 -20.54 5.62 -5.93
N LEU A 39 -20.56 5.09 -4.70
CA LEU A 39 -21.51 5.50 -3.66
C LEU A 39 -21.28 6.96 -3.21
N GLU A 40 -20.04 7.45 -3.27
CA GLU A 40 -19.68 8.83 -2.90
C GLU A 40 -19.90 9.84 -4.04
N THR A 41 -20.28 9.42 -5.25
CA THR A 41 -20.56 10.35 -6.36
C THR A 41 -21.83 11.16 -6.15
N GLU A 42 -21.81 12.43 -6.55
CA GLU A 42 -22.98 13.31 -6.49
C GLU A 42 -24.17 12.75 -7.29
N SER A 43 -23.92 12.16 -8.47
CA SER A 43 -24.96 11.53 -9.29
C SER A 43 -25.68 10.41 -8.53
N PHE A 44 -24.92 9.58 -7.80
CA PHE A 44 -25.51 8.52 -6.99
C PHE A 44 -26.24 9.12 -5.79
N GLN A 45 -25.64 10.06 -5.05
CA GLN A 45 -26.26 10.70 -3.89
C GLN A 45 -27.59 11.40 -4.24
N LEU A 46 -27.64 12.11 -5.37
CA LEU A 46 -28.84 12.82 -5.84
C LEU A 46 -29.82 11.95 -6.64
N ASN A 47 -29.57 10.64 -6.75
CA ASN A 47 -30.39 9.68 -7.50
C ASN A 47 -30.54 10.05 -9.00
N ARG A 48 -29.50 10.66 -9.59
CA ARG A 48 -29.43 11.08 -11.00
C ARG A 48 -28.61 10.08 -11.81
N ILE A 49 -29.04 8.82 -11.81
CA ILE A 49 -28.39 7.73 -12.52
C ILE A 49 -29.37 7.06 -13.48
N ASP A 50 -28.86 6.57 -14.61
CA ASP A 50 -29.56 5.71 -15.54
C ASP A 50 -28.78 4.41 -15.75
N THR A 51 -29.33 3.50 -16.57
CA THR A 51 -28.72 2.17 -16.79
C THR A 51 -27.39 2.22 -17.54
N GLY A 52 -27.05 3.32 -18.22
CA GLY A 52 -25.78 3.51 -18.93
C GLY A 52 -24.80 4.42 -18.17
N TRP A 53 -25.11 4.79 -16.93
CA TRP A 53 -24.25 5.67 -16.12
C TRP A 53 -22.89 5.04 -15.82
N LEU A 54 -22.87 3.77 -15.41
CA LEU A 54 -21.64 3.05 -15.08
C LEU A 54 -20.75 2.88 -16.32
N ASP A 55 -21.33 2.55 -17.48
CA ASP A 55 -20.59 2.39 -18.73
C ASP A 55 -19.87 3.67 -19.14
N ARG A 56 -20.51 4.83 -18.93
CA ARG A 56 -19.89 6.14 -19.17
C ARG A 56 -18.71 6.40 -18.26
N LEU A 57 -18.82 6.11 -16.96
CA LEU A 57 -17.70 6.25 -16.02
C LEU A 57 -16.53 5.32 -16.37
N ILE A 58 -16.81 4.11 -16.87
CA ILE A 58 -15.79 3.18 -17.36
C ILE A 58 -15.13 3.73 -18.62
N ALA A 59 -15.91 4.26 -19.57
CA ALA A 59 -15.38 4.87 -20.80
C ALA A 59 -14.50 6.10 -20.51
N GLU A 60 -14.87 6.90 -19.51
CA GLU A 60 -14.09 8.04 -19.00
C GLU A 60 -12.87 7.62 -18.16
N LYS A 61 -12.67 6.31 -17.94
CA LYS A 61 -11.57 5.74 -17.15
C LYS A 61 -11.51 6.29 -15.72
N VAL A 62 -12.67 6.54 -15.12
CA VAL A 62 -12.75 6.96 -13.72
C VAL A 62 -12.16 5.86 -12.85
N GLN A 63 -11.13 6.18 -12.07
CA GLN A 63 -10.44 5.21 -11.21
C GLN A 63 -10.81 5.36 -9.75
N ALA A 64 -10.66 4.29 -8.95
CA ALA A 64 -10.78 4.38 -7.50
C ALA A 64 -9.77 5.38 -6.91
N GLU A 65 -10.03 5.83 -5.69
CA GLU A 65 -9.14 6.76 -5.00
C GLU A 65 -7.78 6.12 -4.73
N ARG A 66 -6.71 6.81 -5.12
CA ARG A 66 -5.32 6.37 -4.92
C ARG A 66 -4.74 7.02 -3.65
N PRO A 67 -3.75 6.38 -3.00
CA PRO A 67 -3.03 7.05 -1.92
C PRO A 67 -2.26 8.26 -2.47
N ASP A 68 -1.87 9.17 -1.57
CA ASP A 68 -0.92 10.23 -1.92
C ASP A 68 0.34 9.62 -2.55
N THR A 69 0.85 10.26 -3.61
CA THR A 69 1.96 9.71 -4.39
C THR A 69 3.21 9.52 -3.55
N MET A 70 3.56 10.49 -2.70
CA MET A 70 4.76 10.39 -1.86
C MET A 70 4.58 9.35 -0.76
N LEU A 71 3.39 9.28 -0.15
CA LEU A 71 3.05 8.20 0.77
C LEU A 71 3.18 6.83 0.10
N GLY A 72 2.62 6.68 -1.11
CA GLY A 72 2.74 5.47 -1.92
C GLY A 72 4.19 5.05 -2.13
N VAL A 73 5.01 5.97 -2.64
CA VAL A 73 6.43 5.74 -2.95
C VAL A 73 7.22 5.39 -1.69
N VAL A 74 7.01 6.09 -0.57
CA VAL A 74 7.69 5.81 0.71
C VAL A 74 7.30 4.44 1.24
N CYS A 75 6.00 4.12 1.27
CA CYS A 75 5.53 2.81 1.71
C CYS A 75 6.08 1.69 0.82
N GLY A 76 6.10 1.88 -0.50
CA GLY A 76 6.64 0.88 -1.40
C GLY A 76 8.14 0.67 -1.26
N ALA A 77 8.90 1.75 -1.11
CA ALA A 77 10.34 1.66 -0.89
C ALA A 77 10.65 0.92 0.41
N LEU A 78 9.88 1.17 1.47
CA LEU A 78 10.02 0.49 2.75
C LEU A 78 9.68 -0.99 2.67
N HIS A 79 8.62 -1.39 1.96
CA HIS A 79 8.31 -2.81 1.78
C HIS A 79 9.42 -3.56 1.05
N VAL A 80 9.93 -3.00 -0.06
CA VAL A 80 11.02 -3.60 -0.82
C VAL A 80 12.29 -3.70 0.02
N ALA A 81 12.66 -2.61 0.73
CA ALA A 81 13.83 -2.59 1.58
C ALA A 81 13.71 -3.55 2.77
N ASP A 82 12.56 -3.61 3.44
CA ASP A 82 12.31 -4.50 4.57
C ASP A 82 12.38 -5.97 4.16
N VAL A 83 11.80 -6.34 3.01
CA VAL A 83 11.94 -7.69 2.45
C VAL A 83 13.40 -8.01 2.13
N SER A 84 14.12 -7.11 1.44
CA SER A 84 15.53 -7.29 1.09
C SER A 84 16.40 -7.49 2.32
N LEU A 85 16.30 -6.60 3.32
CA LEU A 85 17.08 -6.67 4.54
C LEU A 85 16.79 -7.93 5.36
N ARG A 86 15.52 -8.34 5.42
CA ARG A 86 15.14 -9.60 6.07
C ARG A 86 15.72 -10.81 5.35
N ASN A 87 15.68 -10.83 4.03
CA ASN A 87 16.26 -11.91 3.23
C ASN A 87 17.78 -11.97 3.44
N SER A 88 18.46 -10.82 3.46
CA SER A 88 19.90 -10.75 3.74
C SER A 88 20.25 -11.34 5.12
N ILE A 89 19.52 -10.97 6.17
CA ILE A 89 19.72 -11.53 7.51
C ILE A 89 19.42 -13.04 7.54
N SER A 90 18.31 -13.47 6.95
CA SER A 90 17.92 -14.89 6.90
C SER A 90 18.98 -15.73 6.17
N ASN A 91 19.50 -15.24 5.04
CA ASN A 91 20.53 -15.91 4.25
C ASN A 91 21.86 -15.99 5.01
N PHE A 92 22.20 -14.93 5.74
CA PHE A 92 23.39 -14.92 6.59
C PHE A 92 23.29 -15.96 7.72
N LEU A 93 22.17 -15.98 8.45
CA LEU A 93 21.93 -16.94 9.51
C LEU A 93 21.94 -18.38 8.98
N HIS A 94 21.27 -18.65 7.86
CA HIS A 94 21.25 -19.97 7.25
C HIS A 94 22.65 -20.47 6.83
N SER A 95 23.48 -19.56 6.31
CA SER A 95 24.87 -19.90 5.95
C SER A 95 25.71 -20.18 7.19
N LEU A 96 25.52 -19.38 8.25
CA LEU A 96 26.21 -19.54 9.52
C LEU A 96 25.87 -20.87 10.20
N GLU A 97 24.60 -21.29 10.18
CA GLU A 97 24.15 -22.61 10.67
C GLU A 97 24.87 -23.77 9.96
N ARG A 98 25.24 -23.56 8.70
CA ARG A 98 26.00 -24.53 7.89
C ARG A 98 27.51 -24.39 8.04
N GLY A 99 27.98 -23.56 8.96
CA GLY A 99 29.41 -23.30 9.23
C GLY A 99 30.09 -22.37 8.22
N GLN A 100 29.32 -21.66 7.38
CA GLN A 100 29.85 -20.71 6.40
C GLN A 100 29.70 -19.27 6.91
N VAL A 101 30.83 -18.57 7.08
CA VAL A 101 30.82 -17.15 7.45
C VAL A 101 30.81 -16.31 6.17
N LEU A 102 29.67 -15.66 5.90
CA LEU A 102 29.55 -14.74 4.76
C LEU A 102 30.28 -13.41 5.04
N PRO A 103 30.70 -12.69 3.99
CA PRO A 103 31.31 -11.37 4.14
C PRO A 103 30.36 -10.34 4.77
N ALA A 104 30.90 -9.37 5.50
CA ALA A 104 30.11 -8.32 6.17
C ALA A 104 29.23 -7.47 5.23
N HIS A 105 29.62 -7.33 3.95
CA HIS A 105 28.82 -6.62 2.94
C HIS A 105 27.49 -7.31 2.61
N THR A 106 27.28 -8.55 3.05
CA THR A 106 25.99 -9.23 2.92
C THR A 106 24.95 -8.72 3.93
N LEU A 107 25.38 -7.98 4.95
CA LEU A 107 24.54 -7.41 6.02
C LEU A 107 24.47 -5.88 5.95
N LEU A 108 24.52 -5.30 4.75
CA LEU A 108 24.35 -3.86 4.59
C LEU A 108 22.96 -3.43 5.11
N ASN A 109 22.93 -2.35 5.89
CA ASN A 109 21.70 -1.75 6.40
C ASN A 109 21.04 -0.81 5.37
N THR A 110 21.65 -0.64 4.20
CA THR A 110 21.19 0.28 3.15
C THR A 110 20.82 -0.50 1.90
N VAL A 111 19.66 -0.19 1.34
CA VAL A 111 19.12 -0.77 0.11
C VAL A 111 18.78 0.36 -0.85
N ASP A 112 19.29 0.27 -2.07
CA ASP A 112 18.85 1.11 -3.19
C ASP A 112 17.58 0.51 -3.78
N VAL A 113 16.53 1.31 -3.89
CA VAL A 113 15.21 0.90 -4.37
C VAL A 113 14.81 1.78 -5.54
N GLU A 114 14.39 1.15 -6.64
CA GLU A 114 13.85 1.82 -7.81
C GLU A 114 12.38 1.43 -7.99
N LEU A 115 11.50 2.43 -8.09
CA LEU A 115 10.06 2.23 -8.29
C LEU A 115 9.59 3.08 -9.47
N ILE A 116 8.66 2.58 -10.26
CA ILE A 116 8.03 3.36 -11.34
C ILE A 116 6.56 3.53 -10.98
N TYR A 117 6.13 4.77 -10.77
CA TYR A 117 4.74 5.06 -10.45
C TYR A 117 4.17 6.09 -11.41
N GLU A 118 3.04 5.76 -12.04
CA GLU A 118 2.39 6.61 -13.05
C GLU A 118 3.34 7.10 -14.16
N GLY A 119 4.31 6.27 -14.53
CA GLY A 119 5.31 6.57 -15.57
C GLY A 119 6.50 7.42 -15.11
N ILE A 120 6.56 7.79 -13.83
CA ILE A 120 7.68 8.51 -13.22
C ILE A 120 8.57 7.52 -12.47
N LYS A 121 9.88 7.56 -12.74
CA LYS A 121 10.87 6.74 -12.03
C LYS A 121 11.30 7.44 -10.74
N TYR A 122 11.16 6.75 -9.62
CA TYR A 122 11.61 7.15 -8.30
C TYR A 122 12.82 6.29 -7.91
N VAL A 123 13.91 6.95 -7.55
CA VAL A 123 15.14 6.30 -7.07
C VAL A 123 15.33 6.70 -5.61
N LEU A 124 15.23 5.72 -4.73
CA LEU A 124 15.28 5.91 -3.29
C LEU A 124 16.43 5.09 -2.70
N LYS A 125 16.96 5.57 -1.60
CA LYS A 125 17.89 4.83 -0.76
C LYS A 125 17.28 4.68 0.62
N VAL A 126 17.02 3.45 1.04
CA VAL A 126 16.43 3.16 2.34
C VAL A 126 17.51 2.61 3.26
N THR A 127 17.71 3.23 4.42
CA THR A 127 18.68 2.79 5.41
C THR A 127 17.98 2.44 6.71
N ARG A 128 18.21 1.23 7.23
CA ARG A 128 17.72 0.80 8.53
C ARG A 128 18.60 1.37 9.64
N GLN A 129 18.04 2.28 10.45
CA GLN A 129 18.73 2.92 11.56
C GLN A 129 18.59 2.13 12.86
N SER A 130 17.42 1.52 13.08
CA SER A 130 17.14 0.65 14.22
C SER A 130 16.29 -0.54 13.76
N PRO A 131 16.02 -1.55 14.61
CA PRO A 131 15.16 -2.67 14.24
C PRO A 131 13.79 -2.25 13.67
N ASN A 132 13.25 -1.10 14.12
CA ASN A 132 11.94 -0.59 13.73
C ASN A 132 12.00 0.80 13.09
N SER A 133 13.16 1.46 12.96
CA SER A 133 13.28 2.79 12.34
C SER A 133 14.09 2.71 11.05
N TYR A 134 13.54 3.32 10.01
CA TYR A 134 14.11 3.42 8.68
C TYR A 134 14.21 4.88 8.26
N VAL A 135 15.30 5.22 7.58
CA VAL A 135 15.49 6.51 6.92
C VAL A 135 15.39 6.31 5.42
N VAL A 136 14.40 6.93 4.80
CA VAL A 136 14.21 6.95 3.35
C VAL A 136 14.83 8.22 2.81
N ILE A 137 15.74 8.08 1.84
CA ILE A 137 16.52 9.16 1.26
C ILE A 137 16.19 9.26 -0.24
N MET A 138 15.84 10.45 -0.70
CA MET A 138 15.52 10.72 -2.10
C MET A 138 15.92 12.15 -2.45
N ASN A 139 16.66 12.34 -3.55
CA ASN A 139 17.04 13.67 -4.08
C ASN A 139 17.67 14.63 -3.06
N GLY A 140 18.44 14.11 -2.09
CA GLY A 140 19.09 14.91 -1.04
C GLY A 140 18.19 15.26 0.15
N SER A 141 16.91 14.89 0.11
CA SER A 141 16.00 14.93 1.27
C SER A 141 15.96 13.56 1.96
N CYS A 142 15.66 13.55 3.25
CA CYS A 142 15.44 12.34 4.02
C CYS A 142 14.17 12.44 4.85
N VAL A 143 13.55 11.30 5.11
CA VAL A 143 12.44 11.15 6.04
C VAL A 143 12.65 9.91 6.90
N GLU A 144 12.42 10.06 8.19
CA GLU A 144 12.44 8.95 9.14
C GLU A 144 11.04 8.36 9.26
N VAL A 145 10.96 7.03 9.25
CA VAL A 145 9.71 6.28 9.29
C VAL A 145 9.88 5.12 10.26
N ASP A 146 8.98 5.05 11.24
CA ASP A 146 8.89 3.90 12.13
C ASP A 146 8.01 2.82 11.50
N VAL A 147 8.46 1.58 11.58
CA VAL A 147 7.84 0.42 10.98
C VAL A 147 7.65 -0.66 12.04
N HIS A 148 6.40 -1.06 12.24
CA HIS A 148 6.03 -2.16 13.12
C HIS A 148 5.38 -3.26 12.30
N ARG A 149 5.90 -4.49 12.43
CA ARG A 149 5.33 -5.63 11.71
C ARG A 149 4.09 -6.14 12.42
N LEU A 150 3.03 -6.36 11.65
CA LEU A 150 1.77 -6.91 12.12
C LEU A 150 1.79 -8.45 12.03
N SER A 151 1.01 -9.10 12.89
CA SER A 151 0.92 -10.56 12.95
C SER A 151 0.32 -11.18 11.68
N ASP A 152 -0.43 -10.39 10.91
CA ASP A 152 -1.08 -10.80 9.66
C ASP A 152 -0.20 -10.58 8.42
N GLY A 153 1.09 -10.26 8.61
CA GLY A 153 2.06 -10.07 7.54
C GLY A 153 2.11 -8.65 6.97
N GLY A 154 1.27 -7.73 7.44
CA GLY A 154 1.36 -6.31 7.12
C GLY A 154 2.45 -5.56 7.85
N LEU A 155 2.61 -4.29 7.46
CA LEU A 155 3.43 -3.31 8.17
C LEU A 155 2.55 -2.14 8.62
N LEU A 156 2.71 -1.71 9.86
CA LEU A 156 2.19 -0.45 10.40
C LEU A 156 3.30 0.58 10.33
N LEU A 157 3.13 1.59 9.46
CA LEU A 157 4.11 2.65 9.24
C LEU A 157 3.64 3.92 9.92
N SER A 158 4.53 4.58 10.65
CA SER A 158 4.30 5.91 11.19
C SER A 158 5.06 6.94 10.35
N TYR A 159 4.33 7.72 9.57
CA TYR A 159 4.84 8.71 8.63
C TYR A 159 4.13 10.04 8.86
N ASP A 160 4.90 11.12 9.04
CA ASP A 160 4.40 12.49 9.25
C ASP A 160 3.32 12.59 10.36
N GLY A 161 3.59 11.93 11.50
CA GLY A 161 2.68 11.91 12.66
C GLY A 161 1.42 11.05 12.50
N SER A 162 1.21 10.42 11.34
CA SER A 162 0.07 9.56 11.05
C SER A 162 0.49 8.10 10.91
N SER A 163 -0.41 7.17 11.26
CA SER A 163 -0.16 5.73 11.16
C SER A 163 -0.93 5.11 10.00
N TYR A 164 -0.24 4.31 9.19
CA TYR A 164 -0.77 3.68 8.00
C TYR A 164 -0.52 2.18 8.04
N THR A 165 -1.59 1.40 7.96
CA THR A 165 -1.49 -0.04 7.75
C THR A 165 -1.24 -0.30 6.27
N THR A 166 -0.20 -1.07 5.95
CA THR A 166 0.22 -1.32 4.57
C THR A 166 0.51 -2.78 4.32
N TYR A 167 0.24 -3.22 3.10
CA TYR A 167 0.47 -4.57 2.63
C TYR A 167 1.11 -4.52 1.26
N MET A 168 2.12 -5.36 1.03
CA MET A 168 2.71 -5.56 -0.28
C MET A 168 2.40 -6.96 -0.77
N LYS A 169 2.03 -7.06 -2.04
CA LYS A 169 2.02 -8.29 -2.80
C LYS A 169 2.90 -8.14 -4.03
N GLU A 170 3.88 -9.02 -4.15
CA GLU A 170 4.72 -9.14 -5.34
C GLU A 170 3.95 -9.95 -6.41
N GLU A 171 3.77 -9.35 -7.59
CA GLU A 171 3.30 -10.01 -8.81
C GLU A 171 4.50 -10.15 -9.78
N VAL A 172 4.38 -10.93 -10.86
CA VAL A 172 5.51 -11.30 -11.74
C VAL A 172 6.35 -10.10 -12.21
N ASP A 173 5.69 -8.99 -12.55
CA ASP A 173 6.34 -7.80 -13.15
C ASP A 173 6.09 -6.50 -12.37
N ARG A 174 5.49 -6.57 -11.17
CA ARG A 174 5.03 -5.38 -10.45
C ARG A 174 4.84 -5.60 -8.95
N TYR A 175 4.91 -4.51 -8.18
CA TYR A 175 4.56 -4.49 -6.77
C TYR A 175 3.17 -3.88 -6.58
N ARG A 176 2.26 -4.65 -5.99
CA ARG A 176 0.94 -4.16 -5.60
C ARG A 176 0.96 -3.82 -4.12
N ILE A 177 0.74 -2.55 -3.79
CA ILE A 177 0.78 -2.07 -2.41
C ILE A 177 -0.58 -1.48 -2.04
N THR A 178 -1.12 -1.95 -0.91
CA THR A 178 -2.37 -1.44 -0.34
C THR A 178 -2.02 -0.66 0.92
N ILE A 179 -2.45 0.60 0.98
CA ILE A 179 -2.24 1.54 2.09
C ILE A 179 -3.62 1.90 2.63
N GLY A 180 -3.94 1.40 3.82
CA GLY A 180 -5.30 1.40 4.33
C GLY A 180 -6.24 0.64 3.40
N ASN A 181 -7.16 1.37 2.76
CA ASN A 181 -8.13 0.86 1.78
C ASN A 181 -7.84 1.33 0.35
N LYS A 182 -6.66 1.92 0.09
CA LYS A 182 -6.29 2.44 -1.23
C LYS A 182 -5.15 1.61 -1.81
N THR A 183 -5.25 1.25 -3.09
CA THR A 183 -4.22 0.47 -3.77
C THR A 183 -3.40 1.31 -4.74
N CYS A 184 -2.09 1.11 -4.73
CA CYS A 184 -1.14 1.62 -5.70
C CYS A 184 -0.31 0.47 -6.29
N VAL A 185 0.16 0.65 -7.52
CA VAL A 185 0.92 -0.37 -8.27
C VAL A 185 2.17 0.28 -8.83
N PHE A 186 3.31 -0.34 -8.58
CA PHE A 186 4.63 0.04 -9.06
C PHE A 186 5.17 -0.99 -10.05
#